data_AF-A0AAD7MM88-F1
#
_entry.id   AF-A0AAD7MM88-F1
#
_cell.length_a   1.000
_cell.length_b   1.000
_cell.length_c   1.000
_cell.angle_alpha   90.00
_cell.angle_beta   90.00
_cell.angle_gamma   90.00
#
_symmetry.space_group_name_H-M   'P 1'
#
loop_
_entity.id
_entity.type
_entity.pdbx_description
1 polymer ?
#
loop_
_entity_poly.entity_id
_entity_poly.type
_entity_poly.pdbx_seq_one_letter_code
_entity_poly.pdbx_strand_id
1 'polypeptide(L)'
;MADALLEAYEAITPILGDLPHPSSFDSPRTIEAWEKLGILFLGAGLEIHCKHPDFMAIFDGHQGPEDDEEDPEEEHENSQEDEPPHVDEEEEEQENTTTAKKAKAREVVIRRAQRILGEGLNPPLGPEVTLDLIAALPLEVAEKAEDSALIRVARGFKTADDWSRLVRQATRQASRTDVAFCEKSMALDAEPDLLQRDIHLRRSQSVIRTEGYLHDLIHKMDTIKFTVEWKKRTGKNSGTYKRDFNVALFQRENEAIFRSLSVDEKRDKMTEYAPQFTLFKRERENIVTARNRLEFAYKHFGSGVLIDPFFSASNLGQKRAKKFQSLLDVLQTLVPRSDDQTTPERTRFHDLEQENRDVLYDLTSALCADDNECELIAKFLDDFFIQYPSKIRPYILSFFCCYTT
;
A
#
# COMPACT_ATOMS: atom_id res chain seq x y z
N MET A 1 20.38 -5.08 26.20
CA MET A 1 20.29 -4.09 25.11
C MET A 1 20.66 -2.69 25.58
N ALA A 2 20.11 -2.21 26.70
CA ALA A 2 20.51 -0.93 27.31
C ALA A 2 22.01 -0.88 27.67
N ASP A 3 22.57 -1.95 28.23
CA ASP A 3 24.00 -2.00 28.60
C ASP A 3 24.93 -1.97 27.38
N ALA A 4 24.56 -2.63 26.28
CA ALA A 4 25.33 -2.63 25.04
C ALA A 4 25.32 -1.26 24.33
N LEU A 5 24.21 -0.52 24.44
CA LEU A 5 24.11 0.85 23.93
C LEU A 5 24.91 1.83 24.79
N LEU A 6 24.94 1.63 26.10
CA LEU A 6 25.73 2.44 27.03
C LEU A 6 27.24 2.21 26.81
N GLU A 7 27.67 0.97 26.62
CA GLU A 7 29.06 0.60 26.33
C GLU A 7 29.52 1.17 24.96
N ALA A 8 28.67 1.11 23.93
CA ALA A 8 28.95 1.74 22.64
C ALA A 8 29.05 3.27 22.73
N TYR A 9 28.18 3.90 23.54
CA TYR A 9 28.20 5.35 23.76
C TYR A 9 29.47 5.80 24.51
N GLU A 10 29.86 5.07 25.55
CA GLU A 10 31.10 5.34 26.30
C GLU A 10 32.36 5.14 25.45
N ALA A 11 32.35 4.17 24.51
CA ALA A 11 33.45 3.93 23.59
C ALA A 11 33.60 5.02 22.51
N ILE A 12 32.49 5.62 22.05
CA ILE A 12 32.47 6.62 20.96
C ILE A 12 32.74 8.04 21.48
N THR A 13 32.35 8.34 22.73
CA THR A 13 32.43 9.69 23.32
C THR A 13 33.83 10.33 23.27
N PRO A 14 34.94 9.62 23.57
CA PRO A 14 36.29 10.19 23.47
C PRO A 14 36.69 10.52 22.03
N ILE A 15 36.21 9.74 21.06
CA ILE A 15 36.55 9.90 19.64
C ILE A 15 35.84 11.13 19.06
N LEU A 16 34.59 11.37 19.46
CA LEU A 16 33.83 12.56 19.05
C LEU A 16 34.42 13.86 19.59
N GLY A 17 35.06 13.82 20.76
CA GLY A 17 35.71 14.99 21.37
C GLY A 17 36.95 15.47 20.62
N ASP A 18 37.61 14.58 19.89
CA ASP A 18 38.85 14.85 19.14
C ASP A 18 38.63 14.98 17.62
N LEU A 19 37.38 14.98 17.14
CA LEU A 19 37.11 15.12 15.71
C LEU A 19 37.52 16.52 15.20
N PRO A 20 38.38 16.60 14.17
CA PRO A 20 38.73 17.88 13.57
C PRO A 20 37.52 18.52 12.89
N HIS A 21 37.52 19.84 12.83
CA HIS A 21 36.43 20.61 12.23
C HIS A 21 36.18 20.16 10.76
N PRO A 22 34.92 20.04 10.30
CA PRO A 22 34.56 19.51 8.98
C PRO A 22 35.09 20.29 7.75
N SER A 23 35.93 21.31 7.96
CA SER A 23 36.62 22.03 6.89
C SER A 23 38.00 21.43 6.53
N SER A 24 38.45 20.34 7.17
CA SER A 24 39.77 19.74 6.94
C SER A 24 39.71 18.24 6.57
N PHE A 25 38.88 17.90 5.58
CA PHE A 25 38.67 16.49 5.16
C PHE A 25 39.87 15.84 4.47
N ASP A 26 40.85 16.61 4.00
CA ASP A 26 42.01 16.08 3.25
C ASP A 26 43.21 15.68 4.13
N SER A 27 43.08 15.78 5.45
CA SER A 27 44.14 15.37 6.38
C SER A 27 44.11 13.85 6.59
N PRO A 28 45.24 13.14 6.47
CA PRO A 28 45.32 11.70 6.75
C PRO A 28 44.81 11.32 8.16
N ARG A 29 44.94 12.21 9.15
CA ARG A 29 44.41 12.00 10.50
C ARG A 29 42.88 12.07 10.56
N THR A 30 42.26 12.91 9.72
CA THR A 30 40.81 13.02 9.61
C THR A 30 40.24 11.73 9.02
N ILE A 31 40.86 11.23 7.94
CA ILE A 31 40.47 9.98 7.29
C ILE A 31 40.57 8.80 8.26
N GLU A 32 41.69 8.66 8.98
CA GLU A 32 41.88 7.59 9.96
C GLU A 32 40.85 7.62 11.11
N ALA A 33 40.47 8.82 11.57
CA ALA A 33 39.44 8.98 12.60
C ALA A 33 38.05 8.56 12.10
N TRP A 34 37.70 8.90 10.86
CA TRP A 34 36.42 8.51 10.24
C TRP A 34 36.36 7.01 9.89
N GLU A 35 37.48 6.39 9.50
CA GLU A 35 37.57 4.94 9.29
C GLU A 35 37.37 4.16 10.60
N LYS A 36 38.00 4.59 11.70
CA LYS A 36 37.79 3.99 13.02
C LYS A 36 36.34 4.13 13.49
N LEU A 37 35.72 5.28 13.22
CA LEU A 37 34.29 5.49 13.47
C LEU A 37 33.44 4.50 12.67
N GLY A 38 33.71 4.36 11.37
CA GLY A 38 32.98 3.45 10.48
C GLY A 38 33.06 1.99 10.90
N ILE A 39 34.23 1.52 11.36
CA ILE A 39 34.42 0.15 11.86
C ILE A 39 33.60 -0.09 13.15
N LEU A 40 33.57 0.89 14.06
CA LEU A 40 32.76 0.82 15.29
C LEU A 40 31.25 0.78 14.98
N PHE A 41 30.77 1.55 14.02
CA PHE A 41 29.36 1.55 13.60
C PHE A 41 28.95 0.25 12.89
N LEU A 42 29.82 -0.30 12.03
CA LEU A 42 29.60 -1.59 11.39
C LEU A 42 29.58 -2.76 12.40
N GLY A 43 30.43 -2.72 13.42
CA GLY A 43 30.40 -3.70 14.53
C GLY A 43 29.14 -3.63 15.38
N ALA A 44 28.50 -2.46 15.45
CA ALA A 44 27.25 -2.23 16.18
C ALA A 44 25.97 -2.37 15.33
N GLY A 45 26.09 -2.73 14.04
CA GLY A 45 24.93 -2.89 13.14
C GLY A 45 24.27 -1.57 12.71
N LEU A 46 25.01 -0.46 12.70
CA LEU A 46 24.54 0.86 12.29
C LEU A 46 25.17 1.25 10.95
N GLU A 47 24.35 1.45 9.91
CA GLU A 47 24.83 1.82 8.57
C GLU A 47 25.02 3.34 8.43
N ILE A 48 26.22 3.76 7.99
CA ILE A 48 26.48 5.13 7.52
C ILE A 48 26.86 5.06 6.03
N HIS A 49 26.11 5.78 5.18
CA HIS A 49 26.38 5.86 3.74
C HIS A 49 27.45 6.90 3.41
N CYS A 50 28.60 6.46 2.90
CA CYS A 50 29.57 7.35 2.23
C CYS A 50 29.42 7.27 0.71
N LYS A 51 29.25 8.42 0.05
CA LYS A 51 29.11 8.59 -1.40
C LYS A 51 30.46 9.01 -2.00
N HIS A 52 31.07 8.23 -2.89
CA HIS A 52 32.19 8.71 -3.72
C HIS A 52 31.83 8.61 -5.23
N PRO A 53 31.95 9.68 -6.03
CA PRO A 53 31.47 9.72 -7.42
C PRO A 53 32.27 8.87 -8.42
N ASP A 54 33.58 8.69 -8.21
CA ASP A 54 34.47 8.16 -9.25
C ASP A 54 34.34 6.65 -9.54
N PHE A 55 33.53 5.92 -8.76
CA PHE A 55 33.28 4.49 -8.98
C PHE A 55 32.14 4.23 -9.99
N MET A 56 31.28 5.22 -10.26
CA MET A 56 30.05 5.03 -11.04
C MET A 56 30.18 5.29 -12.55
N ALA A 57 31.28 5.92 -12.99
CA ALA A 57 31.44 6.34 -14.38
C ALA A 57 31.64 5.18 -15.40
N ILE A 58 31.80 3.94 -14.94
CA ILE A 58 32.05 2.77 -15.80
C ILE A 58 30.75 2.12 -16.31
N PHE A 59 29.57 2.44 -15.75
CA PHE A 59 28.32 1.70 -16.02
C PHE A 59 27.20 2.48 -16.74
N ASP A 60 27.36 3.77 -17.03
CA ASP A 60 26.27 4.63 -17.56
C ASP A 60 26.22 4.77 -19.10
N GLY A 61 26.75 3.79 -19.84
CA GLY A 61 26.72 3.79 -21.30
C GLY A 61 25.43 3.26 -21.91
N HIS A 62 24.28 3.91 -21.65
CA HIS A 62 23.02 3.94 -22.45
C HIS A 62 21.83 4.28 -21.54
N GLN A 63 21.68 5.56 -21.22
CA GLN A 63 20.43 6.10 -20.69
C GLN A 63 19.59 6.58 -21.90
N GLY A 64 18.51 5.85 -22.20
CA GLY A 64 17.38 6.43 -22.93
C GLY A 64 16.66 7.44 -22.04
N PRO A 65 15.90 8.38 -22.62
CA PRO A 65 15.27 9.46 -21.87
C PRO A 65 14.37 8.89 -20.77
N GLU A 66 14.50 9.46 -19.58
CA GLU A 66 13.68 9.16 -18.42
C GLU A 66 12.22 9.50 -18.75
N ASP A 67 11.36 8.47 -18.80
CA ASP A 67 9.91 8.63 -18.90
C ASP A 67 9.42 9.32 -17.61
N ASP A 68 9.08 10.60 -17.72
CA ASP A 68 8.18 11.26 -16.79
C ASP A 68 6.84 10.52 -16.83
N GLU A 69 6.40 9.99 -15.68
CA GLU A 69 5.10 9.35 -15.49
C GLU A 69 3.97 10.41 -15.59
N GLU A 70 3.76 10.99 -16.78
CA GLU A 70 2.51 11.63 -17.15
C GLU A 70 1.52 10.56 -17.66
N ASP A 71 0.30 10.63 -17.15
CA ASP A 71 -0.85 9.80 -17.52
C ASP A 71 -1.03 9.84 -19.05
N PRO A 72 -0.99 8.72 -19.79
CA PRO A 72 -1.18 8.77 -21.23
C PRO A 72 -2.68 8.98 -21.51
N GLU A 73 -3.08 10.25 -21.65
CA GLU A 73 -4.25 10.58 -22.45
C GLU A 73 -3.90 10.22 -23.90
N GLU A 74 -4.35 9.03 -24.33
CA GLU A 74 -4.27 8.54 -25.70
C GLU A 74 -5.04 9.50 -26.65
N GLU A 75 -4.34 10.51 -27.18
CA GLU A 75 -4.74 11.17 -28.43
C GLU A 75 -4.01 10.48 -29.59
N HIS A 76 -4.75 9.65 -30.31
CA HIS A 76 -4.36 9.13 -31.61
C HIS A 76 -4.35 10.28 -32.63
N GLU A 77 -3.20 10.94 -32.82
CA GLU A 77 -3.02 11.85 -33.95
C GLU A 77 -2.71 11.10 -35.24
N ASN A 78 -3.63 11.35 -36.17
CA ASN A 78 -3.68 10.90 -37.53
C ASN A 78 -2.59 11.62 -38.35
N SER A 79 -1.87 10.88 -39.18
CA SER A 79 -0.85 11.42 -40.07
C SER A 79 -1.51 12.26 -41.16
N GLN A 80 -1.25 13.58 -41.22
CA GLN A 80 -1.58 14.37 -42.41
C GLN A 80 -0.65 15.58 -42.63
N GLU A 81 0.11 15.44 -43.72
CA GLU A 81 0.63 16.40 -44.71
C GLU A 81 0.79 17.90 -44.38
N ASP A 82 1.99 18.39 -44.74
CA ASP A 82 2.45 19.79 -44.74
C ASP A 82 1.43 20.80 -45.32
N GLU A 83 0.84 21.63 -44.46
CA GLU A 83 0.20 22.89 -44.82
C GLU A 83 0.95 24.11 -44.25
N PRO A 84 0.96 25.26 -44.97
CA PRO A 84 1.73 26.44 -44.61
C PRO A 84 1.15 27.20 -43.41
N PRO A 85 1.98 28.00 -42.69
CA PRO A 85 1.61 28.60 -41.41
C PRO A 85 0.52 29.66 -41.60
N HIS A 86 -0.70 29.35 -41.16
CA HIS A 86 -1.78 30.31 -40.99
C HIS A 86 -1.65 30.96 -39.61
N VAL A 87 -1.72 32.28 -39.56
CA VAL A 87 -1.51 33.09 -38.35
C VAL A 87 -2.64 32.85 -37.34
N ASP A 88 -2.24 32.56 -36.11
CA ASP A 88 -3.03 32.17 -34.95
C ASP A 88 -3.79 33.36 -34.32
N GLU A 89 -5.12 33.35 -34.43
CA GLU A 89 -6.03 34.15 -33.59
C GLU A 89 -7.08 33.28 -32.86
N GLU A 90 -6.97 31.94 -32.92
CA GLU A 90 -7.95 31.01 -32.33
C GLU A 90 -7.50 30.36 -31.00
N GLU A 91 -6.29 30.62 -30.50
CA GLU A 91 -5.77 30.00 -29.26
C GLU A 91 -6.42 30.55 -27.97
N GLU A 92 -6.85 31.81 -27.93
CA GLU A 92 -7.41 32.40 -26.69
C GLU A 92 -8.82 31.89 -26.33
N GLU A 93 -9.59 31.36 -27.30
CA GLU A 93 -10.94 30.87 -27.03
C GLU A 93 -10.94 29.41 -26.51
N GLN A 94 -9.91 28.61 -26.85
CA GLN A 94 -9.81 27.23 -26.39
C GLN A 94 -9.42 27.12 -24.90
N GLU A 95 -8.54 28.00 -24.40
CA GLU A 95 -8.04 27.93 -23.01
C GLU A 95 -9.17 28.15 -21.97
N ASN A 96 -10.13 29.05 -22.25
CA ASN A 96 -11.25 29.32 -21.35
C ASN A 96 -12.25 28.15 -21.24
N THR A 97 -12.37 27.29 -22.25
CA THR A 97 -13.31 26.15 -22.20
C THR A 97 -12.78 25.00 -21.35
N THR A 98 -11.46 24.82 -21.27
CA THR A 98 -10.83 23.72 -20.52
C THR A 98 -10.91 23.96 -19.00
N THR A 99 -10.69 25.20 -18.56
CA THR A 99 -10.77 25.59 -17.14
C THR A 99 -12.18 25.44 -16.58
N ALA A 100 -13.21 25.85 -17.32
CA ALA A 100 -14.61 25.69 -16.94
C ALA A 100 -15.02 24.20 -16.83
N LYS A 101 -14.56 23.35 -17.75
CA LYS A 101 -14.79 21.90 -17.70
C LYS A 101 -14.14 21.26 -16.46
N LYS A 102 -12.89 21.61 -16.14
CA LYS A 102 -12.17 21.13 -14.94
C LYS A 102 -12.87 21.59 -13.66
N ALA A 103 -13.34 22.83 -13.58
CA ALA A 103 -14.08 23.35 -12.43
C ALA A 103 -15.41 22.59 -12.20
N LYS A 104 -16.20 22.39 -13.26
CA LYS A 104 -17.44 21.61 -13.19
C LYS A 104 -17.18 20.15 -12.79
N ALA A 105 -16.12 19.54 -13.32
CA ALA A 105 -15.71 18.20 -12.96
C ALA A 105 -15.36 18.08 -11.47
N ARG A 106 -14.68 19.07 -10.90
CA ARG A 106 -14.35 19.15 -9.46
C ARG A 106 -15.60 19.37 -8.60
N GLU A 107 -16.51 20.23 -9.03
CA GLU A 107 -17.76 20.47 -8.32
C GLU A 107 -18.61 19.20 -8.17
N VAL A 108 -18.70 18.38 -9.23
CA VAL A 108 -19.40 17.08 -9.18
C VAL A 108 -18.78 16.16 -8.13
N VAL A 109 -17.45 16.10 -8.04
CA VAL A 109 -16.73 15.29 -7.04
C VAL A 109 -16.99 15.82 -5.62
N ILE A 110 -16.99 17.13 -5.42
CA ILE A 110 -17.31 17.76 -4.12
C ILE A 110 -18.73 17.41 -3.68
N ARG A 111 -19.72 17.55 -4.55
CA ARG A 111 -21.12 17.19 -4.23
C ARG A 111 -21.25 15.70 -3.87
N ARG A 112 -20.55 14.83 -4.61
CA ARG A 112 -20.50 13.38 -4.32
C ARG A 112 -19.89 13.11 -2.94
N ALA A 113 -18.76 13.74 -2.62
CA ALA A 113 -18.11 13.63 -1.31
C ALA A 113 -19.00 14.13 -0.17
N GLN A 114 -19.66 15.28 -0.33
CA GLN A 114 -20.59 15.83 0.66
C GLN A 114 -21.77 14.88 0.93
N ARG A 115 -22.32 14.25 -0.11
CA ARG A 115 -23.36 13.21 0.06
C ARG A 115 -22.84 12.04 0.89
N ILE A 116 -21.69 11.49 0.52
CA ILE A 116 -21.07 10.36 1.23
C ILE A 116 -20.85 10.70 2.71
N LEU A 117 -20.31 11.88 3.01
CA LEU A 117 -20.08 12.31 4.39
C LEU A 117 -21.40 12.55 5.14
N GLY A 118 -22.40 13.16 4.48
CA GLY A 118 -23.72 13.37 5.06
C GLY A 118 -24.42 12.06 5.43
N GLU A 119 -24.38 11.06 4.55
CA GLU A 119 -24.90 9.71 4.83
C GLU A 119 -24.02 8.93 5.80
N GLY A 120 -22.71 9.24 5.83
CA GLY A 120 -21.76 8.77 6.81
C GLY A 120 -22.12 9.16 8.25
N LEU A 121 -22.94 10.21 8.44
CA LEU A 121 -23.40 10.63 9.76
C LEU A 121 -24.44 9.70 10.39
N ASN A 122 -25.02 8.79 9.62
CA ASN A 122 -25.98 7.81 10.13
C ASN A 122 -25.33 6.89 11.19
N PRO A 123 -26.15 6.20 12.02
CA PRO A 123 -25.64 5.26 13.01
C PRO A 123 -24.74 4.18 12.39
N PRO A 124 -23.76 3.63 13.13
CA PRO A 124 -22.93 2.52 12.67
C PRO A 124 -23.75 1.32 12.17
N LEU A 125 -23.16 0.52 11.28
CA LEU A 125 -23.79 -0.69 10.78
C LEU A 125 -23.92 -1.74 11.88
N GLY A 126 -25.13 -2.27 12.05
CA GLY A 126 -25.39 -3.39 12.95
C GLY A 126 -24.77 -4.70 12.45
N PRO A 127 -24.53 -5.67 13.33
CA PRO A 127 -23.79 -6.88 13.01
C PRO A 127 -24.46 -7.76 11.96
N GLU A 128 -25.80 -7.80 11.91
CA GLU A 128 -26.53 -8.54 10.89
C GLU A 128 -26.26 -7.98 9.49
N VAL A 129 -26.29 -6.66 9.34
CA VAL A 129 -26.01 -6.00 8.05
C VAL A 129 -24.55 -6.21 7.66
N THR A 130 -23.62 -6.16 8.63
CA THR A 130 -22.21 -6.45 8.40
C THR A 130 -22.01 -7.88 7.88
N LEU A 131 -22.72 -8.87 8.43
CA LEU A 131 -22.63 -10.24 7.94
C LEU A 131 -23.23 -10.43 6.57
N ASP A 132 -24.38 -9.80 6.31
CA ASP A 132 -24.98 -9.83 4.98
C ASP A 132 -24.01 -9.27 3.93
N LEU A 133 -23.29 -8.19 4.26
CA LEU A 133 -22.25 -7.62 3.40
C LEU A 133 -21.09 -8.58 3.17
N ILE A 134 -20.62 -9.24 4.23
CA ILE A 134 -19.51 -10.19 4.17
C ILE A 134 -19.89 -11.46 3.38
N ALA A 135 -21.12 -11.94 3.55
CA ALA A 135 -21.63 -13.13 2.91
C ALA A 135 -22.03 -12.89 1.44
N ALA A 136 -22.45 -11.67 1.09
CA ALA A 136 -22.90 -11.34 -0.26
C ALA A 136 -21.78 -10.77 -1.13
N LEU A 137 -21.70 -11.25 -2.38
CA LEU A 137 -20.91 -10.57 -3.41
C LEU A 137 -21.70 -9.37 -3.92
N PRO A 138 -21.21 -8.11 -3.79
CA PRO A 138 -21.94 -6.97 -4.32
C PRO A 138 -22.01 -7.04 -5.85
N LEU A 139 -23.24 -6.99 -6.39
CA LEU A 139 -23.55 -6.97 -7.84
C LEU A 139 -23.79 -5.55 -8.37
N GLU A 140 -23.39 -4.52 -7.63
CA GLU A 140 -23.70 -3.13 -7.97
C GLU A 140 -22.85 -2.56 -9.12
N VAL A 141 -23.36 -1.50 -9.77
CA VAL A 141 -22.60 -0.68 -10.72
C VAL A 141 -21.44 -0.01 -9.99
N ALA A 142 -20.25 -0.05 -10.61
CA ALA A 142 -18.98 0.55 -10.13
C ALA A 142 -19.13 1.77 -9.21
N GLU A 143 -19.69 2.87 -9.71
CA GLU A 143 -19.77 4.14 -8.97
C GLU A 143 -20.69 4.06 -7.74
N LYS A 144 -21.81 3.35 -7.84
CA LYS A 144 -22.73 3.17 -6.70
C LYS A 144 -22.11 2.26 -5.66
N ALA A 145 -21.43 1.19 -6.08
CA ALA A 145 -20.73 0.28 -5.19
C ALA A 145 -19.64 1.01 -4.39
N GLU A 146 -18.87 1.89 -5.05
CA GLU A 146 -17.88 2.77 -4.43
C GLU A 146 -18.52 3.68 -3.37
N ASP A 147 -19.62 4.36 -3.72
CA ASP A 147 -20.30 5.27 -2.80
C ASP A 147 -20.85 4.53 -1.59
N SER A 148 -21.52 3.41 -1.82
CA SER A 148 -22.04 2.54 -0.76
C SER A 148 -20.92 2.10 0.19
N ALA A 149 -19.77 1.70 -0.34
CA ALA A 149 -18.62 1.30 0.47
C ALA A 149 -18.04 2.45 1.29
N LEU A 150 -17.85 3.63 0.68
CA LEU A 150 -17.35 4.81 1.37
C LEU A 150 -18.33 5.29 2.45
N ILE A 151 -19.64 5.22 2.19
CA ILE A 151 -20.68 5.52 3.19
C ILE A 151 -20.59 4.53 4.35
N ARG A 152 -20.44 3.23 4.09
CA ARG A 152 -20.34 2.21 5.16
C ARG A 152 -19.14 2.45 6.06
N VAL A 153 -17.98 2.72 5.46
CA VAL A 153 -16.77 3.04 6.21
C VAL A 153 -16.89 4.36 6.98
N ALA A 154 -17.59 5.36 6.42
CA ALA A 154 -17.89 6.62 7.12
C ALA A 154 -18.88 6.47 8.29
N ARG A 155 -19.80 5.51 8.21
CA ARG A 155 -20.70 5.17 9.31
C ARG A 155 -20.00 4.40 10.43
N GLY A 156 -19.08 3.51 10.08
CA GLY A 156 -18.42 2.57 11.00
C GLY A 156 -19.26 1.32 11.26
N PHE A 157 -18.67 0.36 11.96
CA PHE A 157 -19.29 -0.94 12.24
C PHE A 157 -19.50 -1.11 13.75
N LYS A 158 -20.61 -1.72 14.15
CA LYS A 158 -20.94 -1.96 15.55
C LYS A 158 -20.53 -3.37 15.98
N THR A 159 -19.98 -3.49 17.19
CA THR A 159 -19.76 -4.78 17.85
C THR A 159 -21.08 -5.50 18.15
N ALA A 160 -20.99 -6.81 18.38
CA ALA A 160 -22.10 -7.66 18.77
C ALA A 160 -21.72 -8.44 20.03
N ASP A 161 -22.71 -8.69 20.90
CA ASP A 161 -22.49 -9.50 22.10
C ASP A 161 -22.10 -10.95 21.77
N ASP A 162 -22.48 -11.45 20.59
CA ASP A 162 -22.26 -12.85 20.18
C ASP A 162 -22.05 -12.97 18.66
N TRP A 163 -20.90 -12.50 18.19
CA TRP A 163 -20.47 -12.68 16.80
C TRP A 163 -20.39 -14.16 16.41
N SER A 164 -19.92 -15.03 17.30
CA SER A 164 -19.76 -16.47 17.06
C SER A 164 -21.06 -17.15 16.67
N ARG A 165 -22.20 -16.79 17.28
CA ARG A 165 -23.52 -17.31 16.87
C ARG A 165 -23.93 -16.79 15.50
N LEU A 166 -23.74 -15.51 15.23
CA LEU A 166 -24.18 -14.90 13.98
C LEU A 166 -23.36 -15.38 12.76
N VAL A 167 -22.03 -15.42 12.90
CA VAL A 167 -21.10 -15.90 11.87
C VAL A 167 -21.39 -17.35 11.48
N ARG A 168 -21.58 -18.24 12.46
CA ARG A 168 -21.91 -19.66 12.22
C ARG A 168 -23.17 -19.88 11.39
N GLN A 169 -24.09 -18.91 11.35
CA GLN A 169 -25.32 -18.99 10.56
C GLN A 169 -25.15 -18.44 9.14
N ALA A 170 -24.27 -17.46 8.95
CA ALA A 170 -24.21 -16.65 7.73
C ALA A 170 -23.02 -17.01 6.83
N THR A 171 -21.90 -17.47 7.39
CA THR A 171 -20.66 -17.66 6.64
C THR A 171 -20.05 -19.03 6.86
N ARG A 172 -19.11 -19.39 5.99
CA ARG A 172 -18.23 -20.54 6.23
C ARG A 172 -17.21 -20.16 7.30
N GLN A 173 -16.94 -21.08 8.21
CA GLN A 173 -15.81 -20.97 9.12
C GLN A 173 -14.49 -20.97 8.33
N ALA A 174 -13.45 -20.47 8.98
CA ALA A 174 -12.11 -20.49 8.46
C ALA A 174 -11.69 -21.92 8.11
N SER A 175 -10.91 -22.00 7.04
CA SER A 175 -10.41 -23.21 6.44
C SER A 175 -8.93 -23.36 6.74
N ARG A 176 -8.41 -24.60 6.66
CA ARG A 176 -6.95 -24.84 6.77
C ARG A 176 -6.14 -24.03 5.74
N THR A 177 -6.77 -23.66 4.64
CA THR A 177 -6.21 -22.81 3.59
C THR A 177 -6.02 -21.37 4.06
N ASP A 178 -6.94 -20.82 4.86
CA ASP A 178 -6.81 -19.48 5.47
C ASP A 178 -5.61 -19.44 6.44
N VAL A 179 -5.50 -20.45 7.32
CA VAL A 179 -4.38 -20.59 8.27
C VAL A 179 -3.05 -20.66 7.53
N ALA A 180 -2.92 -21.57 6.56
CA ALA A 180 -1.68 -21.72 5.79
C ALA A 180 -1.34 -20.46 4.98
N PHE A 181 -2.36 -19.70 4.54
CA PHE A 181 -2.16 -18.41 3.88
C PHE A 181 -1.62 -17.37 4.88
N CYS A 182 -2.19 -17.27 6.07
CA CYS A 182 -1.72 -16.41 7.16
C CYS A 182 -0.28 -16.73 7.58
N GLU A 183 0.03 -18.00 7.87
CA GLU A 183 1.39 -18.43 8.27
C GLU A 183 2.43 -18.06 7.21
N LYS A 184 2.08 -18.25 5.92
CA LYS A 184 2.97 -17.90 4.82
C LYS A 184 3.17 -16.39 4.71
N SER A 185 2.12 -15.59 4.92
CA SER A 185 2.24 -14.13 5.00
C SER A 185 3.20 -13.71 6.12
N MET A 186 3.03 -14.26 7.32
CA MET A 186 3.90 -13.98 8.47
C MET A 186 5.35 -14.36 8.22
N ALA A 187 5.59 -15.51 7.57
CA ALA A 187 6.95 -15.91 7.18
C ALA A 187 7.60 -14.90 6.22
N LEU A 188 6.82 -14.32 5.31
CA LEU A 188 7.28 -13.26 4.40
C LEU A 188 7.50 -11.91 5.11
N ASP A 189 6.95 -11.70 6.30
CA ASP A 189 7.27 -10.52 7.12
C ASP A 189 8.63 -10.68 7.81
N ALA A 190 8.97 -11.90 8.23
CA ALA A 190 10.27 -12.21 8.82
C ALA A 190 11.42 -12.13 7.80
N GLU A 191 11.17 -12.55 6.57
CA GLU A 191 12.13 -12.48 5.45
C GLU A 191 11.50 -11.73 4.26
N PRO A 192 11.61 -10.38 4.23
CA PRO A 192 10.95 -9.57 3.20
C PRO A 192 11.43 -9.87 1.77
N ASP A 193 10.59 -10.57 1.01
CA ASP A 193 10.76 -10.83 -0.42
C ASP A 193 9.50 -10.42 -1.19
N LEU A 194 9.58 -9.24 -1.84
CA LEU A 194 8.49 -8.68 -2.65
C LEU A 194 8.08 -9.59 -3.81
N LEU A 195 9.02 -10.36 -4.39
CA LEU A 195 8.72 -11.26 -5.50
C LEU A 195 7.88 -12.43 -5.00
N GLN A 196 8.27 -13.04 -3.88
CA GLN A 196 7.52 -14.14 -3.27
C GLN A 196 6.17 -13.67 -2.74
N ARG A 197 6.09 -12.48 -2.17
CA ARG A 197 4.82 -11.87 -1.74
C ARG A 197 3.86 -11.62 -2.90
N ASP A 198 4.36 -11.14 -4.03
CA ASP A 198 3.52 -10.94 -5.22
C ASP A 198 3.04 -12.26 -5.84
N ILE A 199 3.89 -13.31 -5.82
CA ILE A 199 3.49 -14.68 -6.22
C ILE A 199 2.42 -15.22 -5.26
N HIS A 200 2.61 -15.01 -3.95
CA HIS A 200 1.67 -15.42 -2.91
C HIS A 200 0.29 -14.78 -3.11
N LEU A 201 0.24 -13.45 -3.29
CA LEU A 201 -0.97 -12.69 -3.57
C LEU A 201 -1.71 -13.12 -4.84
N ARG A 202 -1.00 -13.55 -5.87
CA ARG A 202 -1.62 -13.98 -7.13
C ARG A 202 -2.15 -15.40 -7.08
N ARG A 203 -1.44 -16.30 -6.41
CA ARG A 203 -1.93 -17.68 -6.19
C ARG A 203 -3.25 -17.66 -5.42
N SER A 204 -3.38 -16.80 -4.42
CA SER A 204 -4.61 -16.66 -3.63
C SER A 204 -5.75 -15.94 -4.36
N GLN A 205 -5.48 -15.11 -5.38
CA GLN A 205 -6.54 -14.36 -6.07
C GLN A 205 -7.58 -15.27 -6.75
N SER A 206 -7.16 -16.44 -7.26
CA SER A 206 -8.07 -17.45 -7.80
C SER A 206 -8.99 -18.07 -6.75
N VAL A 207 -8.55 -18.02 -5.49
CA VAL A 207 -9.13 -18.70 -4.36
C VAL A 207 -10.11 -17.80 -3.58
N ILE A 208 -9.89 -16.49 -3.55
CA ILE A 208 -10.78 -15.49 -2.91
C ILE A 208 -12.24 -15.59 -3.41
N ARG A 209 -12.46 -15.99 -4.67
CA ARG A 209 -13.83 -16.15 -5.21
C ARG A 209 -14.58 -17.36 -4.63
N THR A 210 -13.86 -18.30 -4.03
CA THR A 210 -14.39 -19.56 -3.48
C THR A 210 -14.21 -19.69 -1.96
N GLU A 211 -13.28 -18.94 -1.39
CA GLU A 211 -12.94 -18.94 0.03
C GLU A 211 -13.62 -17.80 0.80
N GLY A 212 -13.64 -17.93 2.12
CA GLY A 212 -14.39 -17.06 3.02
C GLY A 212 -13.75 -15.69 3.22
N TYR A 213 -14.39 -14.89 4.07
CA TYR A 213 -13.97 -13.53 4.41
C TYR A 213 -12.56 -13.42 4.99
N LEU A 214 -12.13 -14.43 5.77
CA LEU A 214 -10.81 -14.39 6.42
C LEU A 214 -9.68 -14.34 5.39
N HIS A 215 -9.77 -15.14 4.32
CA HIS A 215 -8.83 -15.08 3.21
C HIS A 215 -8.77 -13.71 2.53
N ASP A 216 -9.94 -13.10 2.27
CA ASP A 216 -10.03 -11.76 1.67
C ASP A 216 -9.39 -10.71 2.59
N LEU A 217 -9.63 -10.80 3.90
CA LEU A 217 -9.00 -9.94 4.90
C LEU A 217 -7.47 -10.05 4.87
N ILE A 218 -6.93 -11.27 4.96
CA ILE A 218 -5.48 -11.50 4.91
C ILE A 218 -4.91 -11.00 3.58
N HIS A 219 -5.62 -11.21 2.47
CA HIS A 219 -5.21 -10.72 1.15
C HIS A 219 -5.15 -9.19 1.06
N LYS A 220 -6.14 -8.49 1.62
CA LYS A 220 -6.13 -7.02 1.70
C LYS A 220 -4.92 -6.53 2.49
N MET A 221 -4.68 -7.14 3.65
CA MET A 221 -3.54 -6.80 4.51
C MET A 221 -2.22 -7.00 3.74
N ASP A 222 -1.99 -8.18 3.13
CA ASP A 222 -0.78 -8.44 2.34
C ASP A 222 -0.62 -7.52 1.14
N THR A 223 -1.73 -7.12 0.53
CA THR A 223 -1.72 -6.14 -0.55
C THR A 223 -1.23 -4.77 -0.05
N ILE A 224 -1.67 -4.36 1.14
CA ILE A 224 -1.20 -3.13 1.79
C ILE A 224 0.29 -3.27 2.15
N LYS A 225 0.71 -4.38 2.75
CA LYS A 225 2.12 -4.64 3.08
C LYS A 225 3.02 -4.55 1.86
N PHE A 226 2.66 -5.25 0.78
CA PHE A 226 3.36 -5.21 -0.51
C PHE A 226 3.47 -3.77 -1.03
N THR A 227 2.38 -3.00 -0.98
CA THR A 227 2.36 -1.63 -1.49
C THR A 227 3.30 -0.72 -0.70
N VAL A 228 3.29 -0.82 0.63
CA VAL A 228 4.17 -0.05 1.50
C VAL A 228 5.64 -0.39 1.23
N GLU A 229 5.98 -1.67 1.13
CA GLU A 229 7.34 -2.12 0.82
C GLU A 229 7.79 -1.72 -0.59
N TRP A 230 6.90 -1.84 -1.57
CA TRP A 230 7.17 -1.40 -2.94
C TRP A 230 7.50 0.10 -3.00
N LYS A 231 6.73 0.93 -2.28
CA LYS A 231 6.99 2.37 -2.17
C LYS A 231 8.31 2.69 -1.44
N LYS A 232 8.78 1.84 -0.51
CA LYS A 232 10.10 2.03 0.12
C LYS A 232 11.27 1.86 -0.86
N ARG A 233 11.05 1.24 -2.02
CA ARG A 233 12.07 1.05 -3.07
C ARG A 233 12.16 2.23 -4.04
N THR A 234 11.55 3.38 -3.72
CA THR A 234 11.72 4.64 -4.46
C THR A 234 13.10 5.26 -4.21
N GLY A 235 13.70 5.89 -5.22
CA GLY A 235 15.00 6.57 -5.11
C GLY A 235 15.91 6.29 -6.31
N LYS A 236 17.21 6.58 -6.13
CA LYS A 236 18.25 6.28 -7.12
C LYS A 236 18.22 4.77 -7.42
N ASN A 237 18.12 4.39 -8.68
CA ASN A 237 17.96 3.00 -9.18
C ASN A 237 16.56 2.38 -9.00
N SER A 238 15.53 3.13 -8.61
CA SER A 238 14.17 2.59 -8.51
C SER A 238 13.65 2.07 -9.86
N GLY A 239 13.96 2.76 -10.97
CA GLY A 239 13.64 2.30 -12.33
C GLY A 239 14.25 0.93 -12.64
N THR A 240 15.54 0.76 -12.37
CA THR A 240 16.25 -0.52 -12.54
C THR A 240 15.63 -1.62 -11.68
N TYR A 241 15.37 -1.35 -10.39
CA TYR A 241 14.73 -2.32 -9.51
C TYR A 241 13.34 -2.73 -10.01
N LYS A 242 12.47 -1.76 -10.37
CA LYS A 242 11.13 -2.02 -10.90
C LYS A 242 11.20 -2.86 -12.18
N ARG A 243 12.15 -2.55 -13.08
CA ARG A 243 12.38 -3.31 -14.31
C ARG A 243 12.79 -4.74 -14.01
N ASP A 244 13.82 -4.92 -13.19
CA ASP A 244 14.38 -6.22 -12.86
C ASP A 244 13.36 -7.10 -12.11
N PHE A 245 12.55 -6.50 -11.24
CA PHE A 245 11.42 -7.16 -10.59
C PHE A 245 10.38 -7.66 -11.60
N ASN A 246 9.97 -6.82 -12.55
CA ASN A 246 9.03 -7.23 -13.61
C ASN A 246 9.62 -8.36 -14.47
N VAL A 247 10.90 -8.28 -14.85
CA VAL A 247 11.58 -9.33 -15.62
C VAL A 247 11.61 -10.64 -14.84
N ALA A 248 12.07 -10.63 -13.59
CA ALA A 248 12.14 -11.82 -12.74
C ALA A 248 10.76 -12.46 -12.57
N LEU A 249 9.72 -11.65 -12.47
CA LEU A 249 8.37 -12.11 -12.32
C LEU A 249 7.79 -12.71 -13.60
N PHE A 250 8.00 -12.06 -14.74
CA PHE A 250 7.60 -12.58 -16.04
C PHE A 250 8.28 -13.93 -16.33
N GLN A 251 9.57 -14.03 -16.04
CA GLN A 251 10.32 -15.29 -16.17
C GLN A 251 9.77 -16.39 -15.26
N ARG A 252 9.30 -16.02 -14.06
CA ARG A 252 8.68 -16.97 -13.12
C ARG A 252 7.34 -17.50 -13.61
N GLU A 253 6.50 -16.66 -14.21
CA GLU A 253 5.22 -17.11 -14.77
C GLU A 253 5.40 -17.96 -16.03
N ASN A 254 6.49 -17.72 -16.74
CA ASN A 254 6.87 -18.46 -17.93
C ASN A 254 8.00 -19.47 -17.63
N GLU A 255 8.00 -20.08 -16.44
CA GLU A 255 9.10 -20.93 -15.95
C GLU A 255 9.45 -22.05 -16.95
N ALA A 256 8.46 -22.64 -17.63
CA ALA A 256 8.67 -23.68 -18.63
C ALA A 256 9.59 -23.25 -19.79
N ILE A 257 9.66 -21.94 -20.08
CA ILE A 257 10.49 -21.35 -21.13
C ILE A 257 11.87 -20.98 -20.57
N PHE A 258 11.92 -20.38 -19.38
CA PHE A 258 13.13 -19.73 -18.86
C PHE A 258 13.97 -20.61 -17.92
N ARG A 259 13.43 -21.69 -17.35
CA ARG A 259 14.11 -22.47 -16.29
C ARG A 259 15.42 -23.11 -16.72
N SER A 260 15.51 -23.62 -17.95
CA SER A 260 16.69 -24.32 -18.46
C SER A 260 17.71 -23.41 -19.14
N LEU A 261 17.41 -22.11 -19.27
CA LEU A 261 18.27 -21.16 -19.96
C LEU A 261 19.32 -20.56 -19.02
N SER A 262 20.53 -20.35 -19.53
CA SER A 262 21.59 -19.55 -18.91
C SER A 262 21.22 -18.07 -18.83
N VAL A 263 22.02 -17.26 -18.13
CA VAL A 263 21.74 -15.82 -17.96
C VAL A 263 21.72 -15.08 -19.30
N ASP A 264 22.68 -15.35 -20.18
CA ASP A 264 22.73 -14.74 -21.51
C ASP A 264 21.56 -15.20 -22.39
N GLU A 265 21.24 -16.50 -22.38
CA GLU A 265 20.08 -17.02 -23.12
C GLU A 265 18.76 -16.45 -22.61
N LYS A 266 18.61 -16.21 -21.30
CA LYS A 266 17.44 -15.52 -20.75
C LYS A 266 17.34 -14.08 -21.26
N ARG A 267 18.46 -13.36 -21.37
CA ARG A 267 18.47 -11.99 -21.92
C ARG A 267 18.01 -12.00 -23.38
N ASP A 268 18.57 -12.88 -24.20
CA ASP A 268 18.21 -12.98 -25.61
C ASP A 268 16.74 -13.41 -25.78
N LYS A 269 16.28 -14.36 -24.95
CA LYS A 269 14.88 -14.80 -24.94
C LYS A 269 13.92 -13.70 -24.48
N MET A 270 14.33 -12.84 -23.54
CA MET A 270 13.54 -11.66 -23.15
C MET A 270 13.40 -10.65 -24.29
N THR A 271 14.42 -10.49 -25.14
CA THR A 271 14.33 -9.66 -26.35
C THR A 271 13.32 -10.24 -27.33
N GLU A 272 13.32 -11.56 -27.54
CA GLU A 272 12.30 -12.25 -28.36
C GLU A 272 10.89 -12.09 -27.79
N TYR A 273 10.74 -12.12 -26.47
CA TYR A 273 9.46 -12.01 -25.76
C TYR A 273 9.08 -10.57 -25.38
N ALA A 274 9.74 -9.56 -25.94
CA ALA A 274 9.47 -8.16 -25.63
C ALA A 274 7.98 -7.77 -25.83
N PRO A 275 7.28 -8.20 -26.90
CA PRO A 275 5.86 -7.88 -27.07
C PRO A 275 4.98 -8.46 -25.95
N GLN A 276 5.20 -9.71 -25.55
CA GLN A 276 4.46 -10.38 -24.48
C GLN A 276 4.78 -9.75 -23.12
N PHE A 277 6.04 -9.35 -22.91
CA PHE A 277 6.45 -8.66 -21.70
C PHE A 277 5.80 -7.28 -21.58
N THR A 278 5.65 -6.54 -22.68
CA THR A 278 4.92 -5.27 -22.71
C THR A 278 3.44 -5.45 -22.35
N LEU A 279 2.77 -6.47 -22.90
CA LEU A 279 1.38 -6.80 -22.54
C LEU A 279 1.27 -7.17 -21.06
N PHE A 280 2.19 -7.99 -20.56
CA PHE A 280 2.28 -8.34 -19.14
C PHE A 280 2.41 -7.10 -18.25
N LYS A 281 3.28 -6.14 -18.60
CA LYS A 281 3.39 -4.87 -17.85
C LYS A 281 2.06 -4.10 -17.83
N ARG A 282 1.41 -3.95 -18.98
CA ARG A 282 0.12 -3.24 -19.11
C ARG A 282 -0.98 -3.87 -18.25
N GLU A 283 -1.06 -5.19 -18.21
CA GLU A 283 -2.01 -5.89 -17.34
C GLU A 283 -1.73 -5.61 -15.85
N ARG A 284 -0.45 -5.51 -15.47
CA ARG A 284 -0.03 -5.24 -14.10
C ARG A 284 -0.24 -3.82 -13.63
N GLU A 285 -0.24 -2.83 -14.52
CA GLU A 285 -0.52 -1.42 -14.16
C GLU A 285 -1.86 -1.27 -13.42
N ASN A 286 -2.87 -2.02 -13.87
CA ASN A 286 -4.18 -2.06 -13.20
C ASN A 286 -4.08 -2.63 -11.78
N ILE A 287 -3.28 -3.68 -11.59
CA ILE A 287 -3.04 -4.28 -10.27
C ILE A 287 -2.32 -3.28 -9.37
N VAL A 288 -1.20 -2.71 -9.83
CA VAL A 288 -0.43 -1.71 -9.08
C VAL A 288 -1.31 -0.54 -8.65
N THR A 289 -2.14 -0.04 -9.57
CA THR A 289 -3.10 1.04 -9.29
C THR A 289 -4.11 0.64 -8.22
N ALA A 290 -4.68 -0.57 -8.30
CA ALA A 290 -5.63 -1.06 -7.31
C ALA A 290 -5.00 -1.21 -5.92
N ARG A 291 -3.77 -1.74 -5.86
CA ARG A 291 -3.02 -1.90 -4.60
C ARG A 291 -2.73 -0.54 -3.95
N ASN A 292 -2.28 0.44 -4.74
CA ASN A 292 -2.05 1.82 -4.29
C ASN A 292 -3.31 2.47 -3.72
N ARG A 293 -4.46 2.21 -4.33
CA ARG A 293 -5.75 2.74 -3.85
C ARG A 293 -6.24 2.06 -2.59
N LEU A 294 -6.05 0.74 -2.48
CA LEU A 294 -6.39 0.02 -1.25
C LEU A 294 -5.56 0.56 -0.07
N GLU A 295 -4.26 0.72 -0.27
CA GLU A 295 -3.37 1.31 0.73
C GLU A 295 -3.74 2.77 1.04
N PHE A 296 -4.10 3.57 0.04
CA PHE A 296 -4.61 4.93 0.26
C PHE A 296 -5.87 4.92 1.11
N ALA A 297 -6.87 4.11 0.76
CA ALA A 297 -8.13 4.01 1.49
C ALA A 297 -7.88 3.58 2.94
N TYR A 298 -7.09 2.52 3.16
CA TYR A 298 -6.73 2.05 4.49
C TYR A 298 -6.03 3.15 5.32
N LYS A 299 -5.10 3.89 4.72
CA LYS A 299 -4.43 5.00 5.42
C LYS A 299 -5.39 6.09 5.88
N HIS A 300 -6.45 6.36 5.14
CA HIS A 300 -7.35 7.50 5.38
C HIS A 300 -8.69 7.15 6.02
N PHE A 301 -9.06 5.87 6.05
CA PHE A 301 -10.30 5.41 6.68
C PHE A 301 -10.11 4.25 7.66
N GLY A 302 -8.88 3.73 7.79
CA GLY A 302 -8.51 2.77 8.82
C GLY A 302 -9.12 1.38 8.64
N SER A 303 -9.42 0.74 9.76
CA SER A 303 -9.82 -0.67 9.86
C SER A 303 -11.18 -0.96 9.22
N GLY A 304 -12.04 0.06 9.04
CA GLY A 304 -13.29 -0.10 8.30
C GLY A 304 -13.08 -0.55 6.84
N VAL A 305 -11.94 -0.21 6.23
CA VAL A 305 -11.55 -0.66 4.88
C VAL A 305 -11.27 -2.16 4.84
N LEU A 306 -10.74 -2.72 5.94
CA LEU A 306 -10.46 -4.15 6.04
C LEU A 306 -11.76 -4.95 6.18
N ILE A 307 -12.74 -4.39 6.90
CA ILE A 307 -14.06 -5.00 7.12
C ILE A 307 -14.90 -5.04 5.84
N ASP A 308 -14.94 -3.97 5.07
CA ASP A 308 -15.83 -3.89 3.90
C ASP A 308 -15.27 -4.72 2.70
N PRO A 309 -16.01 -5.72 2.18
CA PRO A 309 -15.56 -6.56 1.06
C PRO A 309 -15.37 -5.80 -0.26
N PHE A 310 -15.94 -4.61 -0.38
CA PHE A 310 -15.74 -3.78 -1.56
C PHE A 310 -14.26 -3.44 -1.78
N PHE A 311 -13.51 -3.16 -0.71
CA PHE A 311 -12.11 -2.74 -0.79
C PHE A 311 -11.15 -3.90 -1.04
N SER A 312 -11.28 -4.53 -2.21
CA SER A 312 -10.34 -5.52 -2.72
C SER A 312 -9.61 -5.00 -3.95
N ALA A 313 -8.40 -5.51 -4.22
CA ALA A 313 -7.64 -5.14 -5.41
C ALA A 313 -8.42 -5.42 -6.71
N SER A 314 -9.27 -6.46 -6.73
CA SER A 314 -10.10 -6.80 -7.88
C SER A 314 -11.15 -5.72 -8.18
N ASN A 315 -11.81 -5.20 -7.15
CA ASN A 315 -12.84 -4.16 -7.31
C ASN A 315 -12.22 -2.79 -7.62
N LEU A 316 -11.11 -2.44 -6.96
CA LEU A 316 -10.45 -1.13 -7.12
C LEU A 316 -9.70 -0.96 -8.45
N GLY A 317 -9.40 -2.07 -9.15
CA GLY A 317 -8.69 -2.10 -10.43
C GLY A 317 -9.59 -2.00 -11.66
N GLN A 318 -10.53 -2.94 -11.83
CA GLN A 318 -11.22 -3.14 -13.12
C GLN A 318 -12.57 -2.43 -13.26
N LYS A 319 -13.31 -2.22 -12.16
CA LYS A 319 -14.70 -1.74 -12.18
C LYS A 319 -14.82 -0.37 -11.51
N ARG A 320 -14.01 0.59 -11.95
CA ARG A 320 -13.83 1.87 -11.28
C ARG A 320 -14.59 3.04 -11.92
N ALA A 321 -15.00 4.01 -11.11
CA ALA A 321 -15.28 5.35 -11.59
C ALA A 321 -13.96 6.06 -11.94
N LYS A 322 -13.96 6.85 -13.04
CA LYS A 322 -12.77 7.57 -13.52
C LYS A 322 -12.16 8.55 -12.51
N LYS A 323 -12.93 8.95 -11.48
CA LYS A 323 -12.56 10.00 -10.52
C LYS A 323 -12.42 9.51 -9.06
N PHE A 324 -12.21 8.22 -8.87
CA PHE A 324 -12.13 7.65 -7.51
C PHE A 324 -11.03 8.29 -6.67
N GLN A 325 -9.82 8.48 -7.20
CA GLN A 325 -8.73 9.12 -6.45
C GLN A 325 -9.08 10.56 -6.04
N SER A 326 -9.57 11.38 -6.98
CA SER A 326 -10.00 12.74 -6.68
C SER A 326 -11.12 12.78 -5.63
N LEU A 327 -12.00 11.78 -5.61
CA LEU A 327 -13.03 11.64 -4.57
C LEU A 327 -12.40 11.36 -3.20
N LEU A 328 -11.43 10.46 -3.11
CA LEU A 328 -10.74 10.17 -1.85
C LEU A 328 -9.98 11.40 -1.32
N ASP A 329 -9.32 12.14 -2.22
CA ASP A 329 -8.61 13.38 -1.85
C ASP A 329 -9.59 14.44 -1.33
N VAL A 330 -10.73 14.62 -1.99
CA VAL A 330 -11.77 15.55 -1.54
C VAL A 330 -12.38 15.11 -0.21
N LEU A 331 -12.67 13.82 -0.03
CA LEU A 331 -13.16 13.29 1.24
C LEU A 331 -12.19 13.63 2.38
N GLN A 332 -10.89 13.40 2.20
CA GLN A 332 -9.88 13.75 3.21
C GLN A 332 -9.94 15.23 3.61
N THR A 333 -10.23 16.14 2.68
CA THR A 333 -10.32 17.58 2.97
C THR A 333 -11.63 18.01 3.61
N LEU A 334 -12.74 17.30 3.33
CA LEU A 334 -14.08 17.69 3.78
C LEU A 334 -14.49 17.04 5.11
N VAL A 335 -13.76 16.02 5.57
CA VAL A 335 -14.09 15.34 6.82
C VAL A 335 -13.99 16.32 7.98
N PRO A 336 -15.07 16.49 8.76
CA PRO A 336 -15.07 17.37 9.92
C PRO A 336 -13.95 16.98 10.89
N ARG A 337 -13.16 17.97 11.29
CA ARG A 337 -12.20 17.86 12.38
C ARG A 337 -12.94 18.05 13.70
N SER A 338 -12.44 17.42 14.76
CA SER A 338 -12.95 17.60 16.11
C SER A 338 -12.80 19.06 16.53
N ASP A 339 -13.81 19.60 17.23
CA ASP A 339 -13.74 20.93 17.85
C ASP A 339 -12.78 20.96 19.07
N ASP A 340 -12.24 19.78 19.45
CA ASP A 340 -11.24 19.64 20.49
C ASP A 340 -9.92 20.33 20.09
N GLN A 341 -9.67 21.50 20.68
CA GLN A 341 -8.46 22.29 20.46
C GLN A 341 -7.17 21.55 20.80
N THR A 342 -7.23 20.48 21.60
CA THR A 342 -6.04 19.69 21.96
C THR A 342 -5.63 18.72 20.84
N THR A 343 -6.55 18.36 19.95
CA THR A 343 -6.32 17.40 18.86
C THR A 343 -6.95 17.87 17.55
N PRO A 344 -6.47 18.98 16.94
CA PRO A 344 -7.10 19.58 15.75
C PRO A 344 -7.02 18.70 14.50
N GLU A 345 -6.20 17.63 14.51
CA GLU A 345 -6.13 16.65 13.42
C GLU A 345 -7.11 15.49 13.60
N ARG A 346 -7.71 15.34 14.78
CA ARG A 346 -8.68 14.29 15.07
C ARG A 346 -9.91 14.49 14.20
N THR A 347 -10.34 13.42 13.55
CA THR A 347 -11.54 13.38 12.72
C THR A 347 -12.47 12.29 13.24
N ARG A 348 -13.73 12.27 12.81
CA ARG A 348 -14.66 11.18 13.12
C ARG A 348 -14.08 9.79 12.84
N PHE A 349 -13.24 9.64 11.81
CA PHE A 349 -12.62 8.35 11.53
C PHE A 349 -11.68 7.89 12.65
N HIS A 350 -11.06 8.81 13.40
CA HIS A 350 -10.26 8.48 14.59
C HIS A 350 -11.10 7.88 15.69
N ASP A 351 -12.35 8.34 15.82
CA ASP A 351 -13.28 7.81 16.80
C ASP A 351 -13.75 6.40 16.40
N LEU A 352 -13.97 6.19 15.10
CA LEU A 352 -14.39 4.90 14.55
C LEU A 352 -13.27 3.86 14.49
N GLU A 353 -12.00 4.25 14.48
CA GLU A 353 -10.90 3.32 14.26
C GLU A 353 -10.83 2.23 15.34
N GLN A 354 -10.97 2.60 16.61
CA GLN A 354 -10.93 1.61 17.68
C GLN A 354 -12.13 0.67 17.62
N GLU A 355 -13.34 1.21 17.45
CA GLU A 355 -14.56 0.40 17.32
C GLU A 355 -14.48 -0.58 16.14
N ASN A 356 -13.96 -0.11 14.99
CA ASN A 356 -13.76 -0.96 13.82
C ASN A 356 -12.69 -2.03 14.06
N ARG A 357 -11.62 -1.74 14.83
CA ARG A 357 -10.65 -2.78 15.21
C ARG A 357 -11.30 -3.83 16.09
N ASP A 358 -12.04 -3.42 17.10
CA ASP A 358 -12.73 -4.34 18.01
C ASP A 358 -13.68 -5.26 17.23
N VAL A 359 -14.48 -4.70 16.31
CA VAL A 359 -15.32 -5.49 15.38
C VAL A 359 -14.49 -6.46 14.55
N LEU A 360 -13.32 -6.06 14.06
CA LEU A 360 -12.47 -6.92 13.26
C LEU A 360 -11.94 -8.11 14.09
N TYR A 361 -11.45 -7.89 15.31
CA TYR A 361 -11.00 -8.96 16.21
C TYR A 361 -12.14 -9.90 16.60
N ASP A 362 -13.32 -9.37 16.90
CA ASP A 362 -14.49 -10.18 17.22
C ASP A 362 -14.91 -11.05 16.03
N LEU A 363 -14.96 -10.46 14.82
CA LEU A 363 -15.29 -11.15 13.58
C LEU A 363 -14.30 -12.27 13.28
N THR A 364 -13.00 -11.99 13.36
CA THR A 364 -11.98 -13.01 13.07
C THR A 364 -12.00 -14.12 14.10
N SER A 365 -12.15 -13.80 15.39
CA SER A 365 -12.25 -14.80 16.46
C SER A 365 -13.49 -15.70 16.27
N ALA A 366 -14.61 -15.13 15.84
CA ALA A 366 -15.83 -15.87 15.54
C ALA A 366 -15.73 -16.78 14.30
N LEU A 367 -14.81 -16.48 13.37
CA LEU A 367 -14.57 -17.26 12.15
C LEU A 367 -13.58 -18.42 12.35
N CYS A 368 -12.69 -18.32 13.32
CA CYS A 368 -11.69 -19.34 13.62
C CYS A 368 -12.34 -20.65 14.10
N ALA A 369 -11.74 -21.79 13.76
CA ALA A 369 -12.24 -23.10 14.13
C ALA A 369 -11.84 -23.52 15.55
N ASP A 370 -10.68 -23.06 16.03
CA ASP A 370 -10.14 -23.38 17.35
C ASP A 370 -9.28 -22.22 17.93
N ASP A 371 -8.88 -22.35 19.19
CA ASP A 371 -8.15 -21.32 19.93
C ASP A 371 -6.76 -21.04 19.33
N ASN A 372 -6.09 -22.04 18.75
CA ASN A 372 -4.77 -21.83 18.14
C ASN A 372 -4.89 -20.97 16.89
N GLU A 373 -5.93 -21.19 16.09
CA GLU A 373 -6.23 -20.36 14.93
C GLU A 373 -6.58 -18.93 15.35
N CYS A 374 -7.41 -18.77 16.39
CA CYS A 374 -7.71 -17.45 16.96
C CYS A 374 -6.43 -16.71 17.37
N GLU A 375 -5.53 -17.36 18.12
CA GLU A 375 -4.28 -16.76 18.57
C GLU A 375 -3.37 -16.35 17.40
N LEU A 376 -3.26 -17.21 16.37
CA LEU A 376 -2.47 -16.91 15.18
C LEU A 376 -3.01 -15.69 14.43
N ILE A 377 -4.32 -15.64 14.19
CA ILE A 377 -4.96 -14.54 13.47
C ILE A 377 -4.91 -13.24 14.29
N ALA A 378 -5.13 -13.31 15.61
CA ALA A 378 -4.99 -12.16 16.50
C ALA A 378 -3.57 -11.60 16.45
N LYS A 379 -2.56 -12.47 16.54
CA LYS A 379 -1.15 -12.07 16.39
C LYS A 379 -0.87 -11.43 15.02
N PHE A 380 -1.43 -11.99 13.95
CA PHE A 380 -1.29 -11.44 12.61
C PHE A 380 -1.87 -10.02 12.49
N LEU A 381 -3.06 -9.80 13.06
CA LEU A 381 -3.70 -8.48 13.12
C LEU A 381 -2.84 -7.49 13.93
N ASP A 382 -2.36 -7.89 15.10
CA ASP A 382 -1.51 -7.06 15.96
C ASP A 382 -0.24 -6.63 15.21
N ASP A 383 0.51 -7.59 14.66
CA ASP A 383 1.74 -7.34 13.91
C ASP A 383 1.47 -6.38 12.74
N PHE A 384 0.36 -6.57 12.02
CA PHE A 384 -0.02 -5.70 10.92
C PHE A 384 -0.32 -4.28 11.39
N PHE A 385 -1.15 -4.09 12.42
CA PHE A 385 -1.52 -2.75 12.89
C PHE A 385 -0.33 -1.99 13.49
N ILE A 386 0.65 -2.71 14.06
CA ILE A 386 1.90 -2.13 14.56
C ILE A 386 2.80 -1.68 13.41
N GLN A 387 3.03 -2.55 12.43
CA GLN A 387 4.01 -2.31 11.35
C GLN A 387 3.47 -1.41 10.23
N TYR A 388 2.15 -1.48 9.97
CA TYR A 388 1.47 -0.79 8.89
C TYR A 388 0.32 0.07 9.42
N PRO A 389 0.60 1.05 10.29
CA PRO A 389 -0.46 1.86 10.89
C PRO A 389 -1.15 2.74 9.84
N SER A 390 -2.47 2.87 9.95
CA SER A 390 -3.22 3.93 9.27
C SER A 390 -2.78 5.31 9.77
N LYS A 391 -3.12 6.38 9.03
CA LYS A 391 -2.90 7.76 9.52
C LYS A 391 -3.85 8.12 10.66
N ILE A 392 -4.95 7.39 10.73
CA ILE A 392 -5.95 7.47 11.79
C ILE A 392 -5.51 6.54 12.91
N ARG A 393 -4.57 6.99 13.75
CA ARG A 393 -4.21 6.20 14.92
C ARG A 393 -5.25 6.43 16.01
N PRO A 394 -5.75 5.37 16.66
CA PRO A 394 -6.50 5.58 17.89
C PRO A 394 -5.57 6.28 18.87
N TYR A 395 -6.07 7.30 19.56
CA TYR A 395 -5.38 7.90 20.69
C TYR A 395 -5.45 6.91 21.86
N ILE A 396 -4.75 5.79 21.73
CA ILE A 396 -4.45 4.96 22.88
C ILE A 396 -3.44 5.78 23.66
N LEU A 397 -3.91 6.45 24.71
CA LEU A 397 -3.06 6.89 25.80
C LEU A 397 -2.16 5.70 26.11
N SER A 398 -0.86 5.86 25.88
CA SER A 398 0.18 4.85 25.98
C SER A 398 0.21 4.23 27.38
N PHE A 399 -0.73 3.30 27.66
CA PHE A 399 -0.94 2.65 28.94
C PHE A 399 -0.54 1.18 28.94
N PHE A 400 -0.26 0.58 27.78
CA PHE A 400 0.21 -0.80 27.71
C PHE A 400 1.72 -0.87 27.52
N CYS A 401 2.43 -0.71 28.64
CA CYS A 401 3.79 -1.24 28.84
C CYS A 401 3.83 -2.28 29.98
N CYS A 402 2.69 -2.72 30.51
CA CYS A 402 2.64 -3.58 31.70
C CYS A 402 1.59 -4.69 31.60
N TYR A 403 1.65 -5.57 30.60
CA TYR A 403 1.06 -6.92 30.72
C TYR A 403 1.98 -7.94 30.05
N THR A 404 3.07 -8.23 30.74
CA THR A 404 3.78 -9.51 30.64
C THR A 404 3.94 -10.03 32.06
N THR A 405 3.17 -11.06 32.41
CA THR A 405 3.42 -11.97 33.54
C THR A 405 3.53 -13.36 32.98
#